data_AF-R0MC41-F1
#
_entry.id   AF-R0MC41-F1
#
_cell.length_a   1.000
_cell.length_b   1.000
_cell.length_c   1.000
_cell.angle_alpha   90.00
_cell.angle_beta   90.00
_cell.angle_gamma   90.00
#
_symmetry.space_group_name_H-M   'P 1'
#
loop_
_entity.id
_entity.type
_entity.pdbx_description
1 polymer ?
#
loop_
_entity_poly.entity_id
_entity_poly.type
_entity_poly.pdbx_seq_one_letter_code
_entity_poly.pdbx_strand_id
1 'polypeptide(L)'
;MGITGLLPIIKRTMEKKHISEFKNKRIGIDCFPWIYQILNSIPEELFYNVKTDRHTIIFEKRIKSLLSYGITPVMVFDGDP
;
A
#
# COMPACT_ATOMS: atom_id res chain seq x y z
N MET A 1 -14.89 1.25 0.77
CA MET A 1 -14.85 0.44 2.01
C MET A 1 -15.30 -0.99 1.69
N GLY A 2 -14.75 -2.00 2.36
CA GLY A 2 -14.98 -3.42 2.06
C GLY A 2 -16.19 -4.05 2.76
N ILE A 3 -16.35 -5.36 2.63
CA ILE A 3 -17.44 -6.15 3.25
C ILE A 3 -17.09 -6.48 4.70
N THR A 4 -17.86 -5.95 5.65
CA THR A 4 -17.69 -6.19 7.09
C THR A 4 -17.78 -7.69 7.41
N GLY A 5 -16.77 -8.21 8.11
CA GLY A 5 -16.76 -9.62 8.57
C GLY A 5 -16.32 -10.66 7.54
N LEU A 6 -15.95 -10.27 6.31
CA LEU A 6 -15.58 -11.23 5.27
C LEU A 6 -14.30 -12.04 5.58
N LEU A 7 -13.24 -11.37 6.06
CA LEU A 7 -11.94 -12.04 6.30
C LEU A 7 -12.02 -13.22 7.30
N PRO A 8 -12.71 -13.10 8.46
CA PRO A 8 -12.94 -14.25 9.34
C PRO A 8 -13.63 -15.44 8.64
N ILE A 9 -14.58 -15.18 7.73
CA ILE A 9 -15.35 -16.22 7.03
C ILE A 9 -14.45 -17.01 6.09
N ILE A 10 -13.62 -16.33 5.29
CA ILE A 10 -12.75 -16.98 4.30
C ILE A 10 -11.40 -17.45 4.87
N LYS A 11 -11.19 -17.33 6.20
CA LYS A 11 -9.91 -17.63 6.84
C LYS A 11 -9.38 -19.03 6.55
N ARG A 12 -10.26 -20.02 6.42
CA ARG A 12 -9.87 -21.42 6.14
C ARG A 12 -9.29 -21.63 4.74
N THR A 13 -9.55 -20.72 3.79
CA THR A 13 -9.07 -20.80 2.40
C THR A 13 -7.95 -19.79 2.12
N MET A 14 -7.49 -19.03 3.12
CA MET A 14 -6.41 -18.07 2.96
C MET A 14 -5.05 -18.75 3.11
N GLU A 15 -4.16 -18.52 2.14
CA GLU A 15 -2.77 -18.99 2.18
C GLU A 15 -1.83 -17.81 2.46
N LYS A 16 -0.93 -17.98 3.43
CA LYS A 16 0.14 -17.00 3.67
C LYS A 16 1.24 -17.21 2.64
N LYS A 17 1.48 -16.22 1.79
CA LYS A 17 2.53 -16.22 0.77
C LYS A 17 3.51 -15.09 0.99
N HIS A 18 4.76 -15.31 0.59
CA HIS A 18 5.74 -14.23 0.57
C HIS A 18 5.67 -13.47 -0.76
N ILE A 19 5.89 -12.16 -0.73
CA ILE A 19 5.76 -11.31 -1.92
C ILE A 19 6.73 -11.73 -3.05
N SER A 20 7.87 -12.33 -2.71
CA SER A 20 8.86 -12.85 -3.67
C SER A 20 8.31 -13.95 -4.59
N GLU A 21 7.24 -14.65 -4.20
CA GLU A 21 6.59 -15.66 -5.05
C GLU A 21 5.98 -15.03 -6.32
N PHE A 22 5.76 -13.72 -6.33
CA PHE A 22 5.25 -12.97 -7.47
C PHE A 22 6.35 -12.33 -8.33
N LYS A 23 7.59 -12.79 -8.23
CA LYS A 23 8.69 -12.33 -9.10
C LYS A 23 8.31 -12.41 -10.58
N ASN A 24 8.70 -11.40 -11.36
CA ASN A 24 8.37 -11.23 -12.77
C ASN A 24 6.87 -11.08 -13.08
N LYS A 25 6.03 -10.82 -12.07
CA LYS A 25 4.61 -10.50 -12.26
C LYS A 25 4.38 -9.00 -12.21
N ARG A 26 3.31 -8.58 -12.89
CA ARG A 26 2.74 -7.24 -12.78
C ARG A 26 1.60 -7.27 -11.76
N ILE A 27 1.66 -6.41 -10.74
CA ILE A 27 0.71 -6.44 -9.61
C ILE A 27 0.09 -5.06 -9.45
N GLY A 28 -1.25 -5.00 -9.46
CA GLY A 28 -2.00 -3.80 -9.11
C GLY A 28 -1.91 -3.51 -7.61
N ILE A 29 -1.56 -2.29 -7.25
CA ILE A 29 -1.47 -1.82 -5.87
C ILE A 29 -2.55 -0.76 -5.67
N ASP A 30 -3.54 -1.07 -4.84
CA ASP A 30 -4.47 -0.07 -4.31
C ASP A 30 -3.69 0.88 -3.39
N CYS A 31 -3.54 2.14 -3.82
CA CYS A 31 -2.70 3.12 -3.16
C CYS A 31 -3.41 3.82 -2.00
N PHE A 32 -4.74 3.86 -1.97
CA PHE A 32 -5.47 4.62 -0.95
C PHE A 32 -5.16 4.12 0.48
N PRO A 33 -5.16 2.80 0.77
CA PRO A 33 -4.74 2.29 2.08
C PRO A 33 -3.27 2.60 2.41
N TRP A 34 -2.38 2.66 1.43
CA TRP A 34 -0.97 3.02 1.67
C TRP A 34 -0.84 4.48 2.08
N ILE A 35 -1.49 5.39 1.37
CA ILE A 35 -1.50 6.82 1.68
C ILE A 35 -2.09 7.00 3.09
N TYR A 36 -3.24 6.41 3.38
CA TYR A 36 -3.88 6.51 4.69
C TYR A 36 -2.96 6.06 5.84
N GLN A 37 -2.23 4.95 5.66
CA GLN A 37 -1.24 4.49 6.65
C GLN A 37 -0.06 5.46 6.80
N ILE A 38 0.39 6.08 5.71
CA ILE A 38 1.51 7.03 5.72
C ILE A 38 1.12 8.33 6.43
N LEU A 39 -0.12 8.79 6.28
CA LEU A 39 -0.61 10.01 6.96
C LEU A 39 -0.48 9.91 8.49
N ASN A 40 -0.64 8.71 9.06
CA ASN A 40 -0.42 8.47 10.49
C ASN A 40 1.04 8.69 10.95
N SER A 41 1.99 8.80 10.01
CA SER A 41 3.41 9.06 10.30
C SER A 41 3.78 10.54 10.25
N ILE A 42 2.89 11.41 9.75
CA ILE A 42 3.08 12.86 9.59
C ILE A 42 1.86 13.69 10.09
N PRO A 43 1.25 13.36 11.25
CA PRO A 43 0.02 14.02 11.68
C PRO A 43 0.23 15.50 12.01
N GLU A 44 1.37 15.86 12.62
CA GLU A 44 1.70 17.23 12.98
C GLU A 44 1.99 18.07 11.75
N GLU A 45 2.78 17.55 10.82
CA GLU A 45 3.09 18.27 9.59
C GLU A 45 1.84 18.54 8.76
N LEU A 46 0.91 17.58 8.73
CA LEU A 46 -0.38 17.75 8.09
C LEU A 46 -1.26 18.79 8.82
N PHE A 47 -1.33 18.71 10.15
CA PHE A 47 -2.17 19.60 10.95
C PHE A 47 -1.69 21.06 10.92
N TYR A 48 -0.39 21.27 11.02
CA TYR A 48 0.24 22.60 11.01
C TYR A 48 0.63 23.09 9.62
N ASN A 49 0.32 22.33 8.56
CA ASN A 49 0.69 22.64 7.17
C ASN A 49 2.22 22.87 7.00
N VAL A 50 3.02 22.10 7.74
CA VAL A 50 4.47 22.11 7.62
C VAL A 50 4.84 21.28 6.40
N LYS A 51 5.62 21.86 5.48
CA LYS A 51 6.13 21.13 4.32
C LYS A 51 7.00 19.97 4.79
N THR A 52 6.71 18.76 4.31
CA THR A 52 7.44 17.53 4.63
C THR A 52 7.49 16.63 3.40
N ASP A 53 8.60 15.93 3.19
CA ASP A 53 8.80 14.92 2.15
C ASP A 53 8.71 13.48 2.68
N ARG A 54 8.52 13.34 4.00
CA ARG A 54 8.49 12.05 4.70
C ARG A 54 7.48 11.09 4.11
N HIS A 55 6.32 11.59 3.68
CA HIS A 55 5.29 10.76 3.05
C HIS A 55 5.78 10.11 1.75
N THR A 56 6.45 10.90 0.89
CA THR A 56 7.03 10.44 -0.37
C THR A 56 8.16 9.45 -0.11
N ILE A 57 9.04 9.71 0.87
CA ILE A 57 10.13 8.80 1.24
C ILE A 57 9.58 7.43 1.68
N ILE A 58 8.53 7.40 2.51
CA ILE A 58 7.92 6.15 2.97
C ILE A 58 7.27 5.41 1.80
N PHE A 59 6.58 6.13 0.91
CA PHE A 59 5.94 5.56 -0.27
C PHE A 59 6.96 4.96 -1.24
N GLU A 60 8.03 5.69 -1.56
CA GLU A 60 9.14 5.21 -2.38
C GLU A 60 9.79 3.96 -1.80
N LYS A 61 9.99 3.91 -0.48
CA LYS A 61 10.58 2.73 0.17
C LYS A 61 9.74 1.48 -0.05
N ARG A 62 8.41 1.59 -0.03
CA ARG A 62 7.50 0.47 -0.34
C ARG A 62 7.61 0.04 -1.80
N ILE A 63 7.68 0.98 -2.74
CA ILE A 63 7.88 0.70 -4.17
C ILE A 63 9.23 0.00 -4.41
N LYS A 64 10.33 0.56 -3.88
CA LYS A 64 11.68 -0.01 -4.00
C LYS A 64 11.74 -1.44 -3.45
N SER A 65 11.02 -1.73 -2.37
CA SER A 65 10.88 -3.09 -1.85
C SER A 65 10.26 -4.04 -2.88
N LEU A 66 9.13 -3.68 -3.50
CA LEU A 66 8.50 -4.50 -4.55
C LEU A 66 9.42 -4.69 -5.75
N LEU A 67 10.07 -3.63 -6.22
CA LEU A 67 11.02 -3.69 -7.33
C LEU A 67 12.19 -4.62 -7.03
N SER A 68 12.70 -4.62 -5.79
CA SER A 68 13.80 -5.51 -5.36
C SER A 68 13.43 -7.00 -5.44
N TYR A 69 12.15 -7.34 -5.37
CA TYR A 69 11.63 -8.70 -5.59
C TYR A 69 11.38 -9.03 -7.06
N GLY A 70 11.71 -8.14 -8.00
CA GLY A 70 11.47 -8.31 -9.43
C GLY A 70 9.99 -8.22 -9.81
N ILE A 71 9.17 -7.54 -9.00
CA ILE A 71 7.77 -7.26 -9.31
C ILE A 71 7.67 -5.96 -10.11
N THR A 72 6.76 -5.92 -11.08
CA THR A 72 6.35 -4.67 -11.74
C THR A 72 5.08 -4.13 -11.06
N PRO A 73 5.18 -3.18 -10.11
CA PRO A 73 4.00 -2.61 -9.48
C PRO A 73 3.24 -1.70 -10.46
N VAL A 74 1.92 -1.75 -10.44
CA VAL A 74 1.01 -0.81 -11.12
C VAL A 74 0.25 -0.08 -10.02
N MET A 75 0.61 1.17 -9.79
CA MET A 75 0.02 1.98 -8.73
C MET A 75 -1.35 2.48 -9.20
N VAL A 76 -2.42 2.09 -8.49
CA VAL A 76 -3.80 2.49 -8.77
C VAL A 76 -4.23 3.49 -7.73
N PHE A 77 -4.65 4.67 -8.19
CA PHE A 77 -5.20 5.74 -7.36
C PHE A 77 -6.66 5.93 -7.71
N ASP A 78 -7.48 6.19 -6.70
CA ASP A 78 -8.88 6.53 -6.91
C ASP A 78 -8.99 7.84 -7.70
N GLY A 79 -9.96 7.89 -8.60
CA GLY A 79 -10.32 9.09 -9.35
C GLY A 79 -11.50 9.81 -8.72
N ASP A 80 -12.27 10.51 -9.54
CA ASP A 80 -13.52 11.13 -9.11
C ASP A 80 -14.56 10.06 -8.72
N PRO A 81 -15.47 10.36 -7.76
CA PRO A 81 -16.55 9.46 -7.34
C PRO A 81 -17.55 9.09 -8.44
#